data_AF-A0A967CJ19-F1
#
_entry.id   AF-A0A967CJ19-F1
#
_cell.length_a   1.000
_cell.length_b   1.000
_cell.length_c   1.000
_cell.angle_alpha   90.00
_cell.angle_beta   90.00
_cell.angle_gamma   90.00
#
_symmetry.space_group_name_H-M   'P 1'
#
loop_
_entity.id
_entity.type
_entity.pdbx_description
1 polymer ?
#
loop_
_entity_poly.entity_id
_entity_poly.type
_entity_poly.pdbx_seq_one_letter_code
_entity_poly.pdbx_strand_id
1 'polypeptide(L)'
;MDGVRDYMFSIIIENGVYDTYWTEKITDCFATGTVPIYWGTKKIPTVFDHEGIIWLNEGNEIEVFESLTQELYISKRKAIENNLKVVIALGSFAWKQLHAVCGFDYFPEPIKGEY
;
A
#
# COMPACT_ATOMS: atom_id res chain seq x y z
N MET A 1 -3.20 -2.64 13.60
CA MET A 1 -2.66 -3.03 12.29
C MET A 1 -1.21 -3.42 12.56
N ASP A 2 -1.03 -4.57 13.21
CA ASP A 2 0.18 -4.80 14.02
C ASP A 2 1.16 -5.77 13.33
N GLY A 3 0.71 -6.52 12.32
CA GLY A 3 1.53 -7.54 11.64
C GLY A 3 2.59 -7.00 10.68
N VAL A 4 2.49 -5.74 10.24
CA VAL A 4 3.37 -5.12 9.23
C VAL A 4 4.10 -3.88 9.74
N ARG A 5 3.61 -3.22 10.80
CA ARG A 5 4.09 -1.90 11.23
C ARG A 5 5.57 -1.84 11.59
N ASP A 6 6.14 -2.96 12.03
CA ASP A 6 7.52 -3.02 12.53
C ASP A 6 8.54 -3.44 11.44
N TYR A 7 8.11 -3.59 10.18
CA TYR A 7 8.96 -4.03 9.07
C TYR A 7 9.12 -2.94 8.00
N MET A 8 10.32 -2.81 7.43
CA MET A 8 10.55 -1.87 6.32
C MET A 8 9.89 -2.32 5.00
N PHE A 9 9.79 -3.63 4.79
CA PHE A 9 9.29 -4.25 3.56
C PHE A 9 8.26 -5.34 3.88
N SER A 10 7.31 -5.54 2.97
CA SER A 10 6.36 -6.66 3.04
C SER A 10 6.21 -7.31 1.66
N ILE A 11 6.20 -8.63 1.62
CA ILE A 11 6.01 -9.39 0.37
C ILE A 11 4.51 -9.50 0.09
N ILE A 12 4.09 -8.96 -1.05
CA ILE A 12 2.70 -8.90 -1.47
C ILE A 12 2.53 -9.69 -2.76
N ILE A 13 1.95 -10.89 -2.63
CA ILE A 13 1.65 -11.77 -3.76
C ILE A 13 0.14 -11.77 -3.94
N GLU A 14 -0.32 -11.34 -5.12
CA GLU A 14 -1.72 -11.48 -5.49
C GLU A 14 -2.06 -12.92 -5.87
N ASN A 15 -3.33 -13.29 -5.73
CA ASN A 15 -3.80 -14.65 -6.05
C ASN A 15 -3.65 -15.01 -7.55
N GLY A 16 -3.39 -14.02 -8.40
CA GLY A 16 -3.12 -14.18 -9.81
C GLY A 16 -2.73 -12.85 -10.46
N VAL A 17 -2.20 -12.91 -11.68
CA VAL A 17 -1.83 -11.73 -12.46
C VAL A 17 -2.87 -11.54 -13.57
N TYR A 18 -3.78 -10.60 -13.35
CA TYR A 18 -4.78 -10.19 -14.33
C TYR A 18 -4.74 -8.69 -14.51
N ASP A 19 -5.18 -8.23 -15.68
CA ASP A 19 -5.32 -6.79 -15.92
C ASP A 19 -6.21 -6.16 -14.86
N THR A 20 -5.73 -5.08 -14.23
CA THR A 20 -6.44 -4.32 -13.18
C THR A 20 -6.74 -5.08 -11.88
N TYR A 21 -6.23 -6.31 -11.70
CA TYR A 21 -6.38 -7.06 -10.45
C TYR A 21 -5.30 -6.67 -9.43
N TRP A 22 -5.69 -5.84 -8.48
CA TRP A 22 -4.96 -5.46 -7.28
C TRP A 22 -5.93 -5.38 -6.12
N THR A 23 -5.46 -5.62 -4.91
CA THR A 23 -6.31 -5.74 -3.72
C THR A 23 -5.84 -4.82 -2.58
N GLU A 24 -6.53 -4.90 -1.45
CA GLU A 24 -6.17 -4.18 -0.22
C GLU A 24 -4.75 -4.48 0.27
N LYS A 25 -4.16 -5.63 -0.11
CA LYS A 25 -2.82 -6.03 0.34
C LYS A 25 -1.74 -4.98 0.06
N ILE A 26 -1.78 -4.34 -1.11
CA ILE A 26 -0.81 -3.28 -1.43
C ILE A 26 -1.13 -1.98 -0.66
N THR A 27 -2.40 -1.67 -0.46
CA THR A 27 -2.81 -0.48 0.29
C THR A 27 -2.56 -0.60 1.79
N ASP A 28 -2.57 -1.82 2.34
CA ASP A 28 -2.18 -2.08 3.72
C ASP A 28 -0.70 -1.72 3.95
N CYS A 29 0.16 -1.94 2.95
CA CYS A 29 1.55 -1.52 3.02
C CYS A 29 1.68 0.01 3.08
N PHE A 30 0.97 0.69 2.18
CA PHE A 30 0.94 2.16 2.15
C PHE A 30 0.39 2.74 3.45
N ALA A 31 -0.65 2.13 4.03
CA ALA A 31 -1.27 2.55 5.29
C ALA A 31 -0.34 2.37 6.51
N THR A 32 0.69 1.53 6.40
CA THR A 32 1.60 1.17 7.51
C THR A 32 3.01 1.70 7.34
N GLY A 33 3.29 2.43 6.26
CA GLY A 33 4.63 2.94 5.97
C GLY A 33 5.61 1.86 5.52
N THR A 34 5.12 0.69 5.11
CA THR A 34 5.94 -0.42 4.61
C THR A 34 6.03 -0.37 3.08
N VAL A 35 7.19 -0.74 2.54
CA VAL A 35 7.41 -0.79 1.09
C VAL A 35 6.95 -2.16 0.56
N PRO A 36 5.95 -2.23 -0.33
CA PRO A 36 5.51 -3.51 -0.91
C PRO A 36 6.52 -4.06 -1.91
N ILE A 37 6.92 -5.32 -1.71
CA ILE A 37 7.57 -6.17 -2.71
C ILE A 37 6.45 -6.93 -3.42
N TYR A 38 5.99 -6.40 -4.53
CA TYR A 38 4.70 -6.70 -5.12
C TYR A 38 4.81 -7.58 -6.37
N TRP A 39 4.10 -8.70 -6.36
CA TRP A 39 3.83 -9.57 -7.49
C TRP A 39 2.33 -9.56 -7.81
N GLY A 40 1.98 -9.06 -8.99
CA GLY A 40 0.60 -8.82 -9.40
C GLY A 40 0.54 -7.95 -10.65
N THR A 41 -0.60 -7.32 -10.90
CA THR A 41 -0.77 -6.43 -12.06
C THR A 41 0.14 -5.20 -11.98
N LYS A 42 0.78 -4.81 -13.10
CA LYS A 42 1.47 -3.50 -13.21
C LYS A 42 0.49 -2.34 -13.42
N LYS A 43 -0.78 -2.65 -13.72
CA LYS A 43 -1.86 -1.66 -13.90
C LYS A 43 -2.43 -1.18 -12.56
N ILE A 44 -1.55 -0.88 -11.60
CA ILE A 44 -1.91 -0.19 -10.36
C ILE A 44 -2.38 1.23 -10.73
N PRO A 45 -3.46 1.75 -10.11
CA PRO A 45 -3.94 3.09 -10.40
C PRO A 45 -2.83 4.13 -10.33
N THR A 46 -2.81 5.06 -11.28
CA THR A 46 -1.78 6.11 -11.40
C THR A 46 -1.87 7.19 -10.32
N VAL A 47 -2.93 7.17 -9.50
CA VAL A 47 -3.02 7.99 -8.29
C VAL A 47 -1.99 7.55 -7.23
N PHE A 48 -1.56 6.29 -7.25
CA PHE A 48 -0.46 5.82 -6.45
C PHE A 48 0.88 6.13 -7.12
N ASP A 49 1.86 6.52 -6.30
CA ASP A 49 3.25 6.70 -6.65
C ASP A 49 3.95 5.34 -6.75
N HIS A 50 4.24 4.92 -7.97
CA HIS A 50 4.81 3.60 -8.26
C HIS A 50 6.29 3.48 -7.87
N GLU A 51 6.99 4.60 -7.58
CA GLU A 51 8.36 4.57 -7.04
C GLU A 51 8.40 3.95 -5.63
N GLY A 52 7.27 3.97 -4.93
CA GLY A 52 7.08 3.32 -3.63
C GLY A 52 6.90 1.81 -3.73
N ILE A 53 6.88 1.22 -4.93
CA ILE A 53 6.67 -0.22 -5.13
C ILE A 53 8.00 -0.86 -5.53
N ILE A 54 8.29 -2.04 -4.99
CA ILE A 54 9.34 -2.93 -5.50
C ILE A 54 8.64 -4.01 -6.31
N TRP A 55 9.01 -4.13 -7.58
CA TRP A 55 8.34 -5.05 -8.50
C TRP A 55 9.01 -6.42 -8.49
N LEU A 56 8.29 -7.41 -7.97
CA LEU A 56 8.68 -8.80 -8.06
C LEU A 56 8.12 -9.41 -9.34
N ASN A 57 8.96 -10.11 -10.11
CA ASN A 57 8.61 -10.84 -11.32
C ASN A 57 9.34 -12.18 -11.31
N GLU A 58 8.89 -13.10 -12.16
CA GLU A 58 9.64 -14.33 -12.38
C GLU A 58 11.03 -14.01 -12.94
N GLY A 59 12.07 -14.50 -12.27
CA GLY A 59 13.47 -14.36 -12.69
C GLY A 59 14.22 -13.16 -12.12
N ASN A 60 13.60 -12.30 -11.31
CA ASN A 60 14.29 -11.20 -10.62
C ASN A 60 14.30 -11.33 -9.09
N GLU A 61 13.89 -12.47 -8.55
CA GLU A 61 13.67 -12.67 -7.12
C GLU A 61 14.96 -12.46 -6.33
N ILE A 62 16.06 -13.07 -6.76
CA ILE A 62 17.36 -12.96 -6.09
C ILE A 62 17.83 -11.51 -6.05
N GLU A 63 17.80 -10.82 -7.19
CA GLU A 63 18.18 -9.41 -7.30
C GLU A 63 17.34 -8.52 -6.37
N VAL A 64 16.02 -8.73 -6.36
CA VAL A 64 15.11 -8.00 -5.49
C VAL A 64 15.48 -8.23 -4.02
N PHE A 65 15.63 -9.48 -3.59
CA PHE A 65 15.91 -9.79 -2.18
C PHE A 65 17.29 -9.31 -1.73
N GLU A 66 18.30 -9.36 -2.59
CA GLU A 66 19.65 -8.84 -2.28
C GLU A 66 19.68 -7.30 -2.20
N SER A 67 18.74 -6.62 -2.84
CA SER A 67 18.64 -5.14 -2.82
C SER A 67 18.00 -4.57 -1.55
N LEU A 68 17.39 -5.40 -0.70
CA LEU A 68 16.58 -4.95 0.44
C LEU A 68 17.43 -4.40 1.59
N THR A 69 17.81 -3.13 1.48
CA THR A 69 18.56 -2.42 2.52
C THR A 69 17.77 -1.28 3.13
N GLN A 70 18.25 -0.77 4.27
CA GLN A 70 17.69 0.42 4.90
C GLN A 70 17.77 1.65 3.98
N GLU A 71 18.83 1.78 3.19
CA GLU A 71 19.00 2.86 2.22
C GLU A 71 17.93 2.78 1.11
N LEU A 72 17.64 1.57 0.61
CA LEU A 72 16.56 1.36 -0.35
C LEU A 72 15.22 1.78 0.26
N TYR A 73 14.93 1.38 1.50
CA TYR A 73 13.72 1.81 2.21
C TYR A 73 13.64 3.35 2.32
N ILE A 74 14.74 3.99 2.75
CA ILE A 74 14.84 5.45 2.89
C ILE A 74 14.56 6.14 1.55
N SER A 75 15.12 5.63 0.45
CA SER A 75 14.92 6.19 -0.89
C SER A 75 13.46 6.14 -1.36
N LYS A 76 12.67 5.16 -0.87
CA LYS A 76 11.26 4.97 -1.22
C LYS A 76 10.28 5.70 -0.30
N ARG A 77 10.72 6.21 0.86
CA ARG A 77 9.82 6.79 1.88
C ARG A 77 8.92 7.90 1.34
N LYS A 78 9.44 8.80 0.51
CA LYS A 78 8.64 9.90 -0.07
C LYS A 78 7.44 9.37 -0.86
N ALA A 79 7.65 8.31 -1.66
CA ALA A 79 6.58 7.70 -2.44
C ALA A 79 5.58 6.94 -1.56
N ILE A 80 6.05 6.28 -0.49
CA ILE A 80 5.18 5.67 0.52
C ILE A 80 4.33 6.70 1.25
N GLU A 81 4.92 7.83 1.65
CA GLU A 81 4.18 8.96 2.27
C GLU A 81 3.13 9.55 1.32
N ASN A 82 3.42 9.61 0.01
CA ASN A 82 2.43 10.02 -1.00
C ASN A 82 1.28 9.00 -1.08
N ASN A 83 1.60 7.71 -1.11
CA ASN A 83 0.60 6.65 -1.17
C ASN A 83 -0.27 6.58 0.08
N LEU A 84 0.30 6.82 1.26
CA LEU A 84 -0.45 6.95 2.50
C LEU A 84 -1.51 8.05 2.42
N LYS A 85 -1.16 9.23 1.88
CA LYS A 85 -2.12 10.34 1.69
C LYS A 85 -3.28 9.93 0.77
N VAL A 86 -2.98 9.16 -0.28
CA VAL A 86 -4.01 8.62 -1.19
C VAL A 86 -4.93 7.66 -0.44
N VAL A 87 -4.38 6.72 0.34
CA VAL A 87 -5.18 5.77 1.15
C VAL A 87 -6.07 6.50 2.15
N ILE A 88 -5.54 7.50 2.87
CA ILE A 88 -6.33 8.32 3.82
C ILE A 88 -7.45 9.06 3.09
N ALA A 89 -7.18 9.64 1.91
CA ALA A 89 -8.18 10.34 1.13
C ALA A 89 -9.29 9.39 0.63
N LEU A 90 -8.92 8.18 0.18
CA LEU A 90 -9.87 7.15 -0.24
C LEU A 90 -10.76 6.72 0.93
N GLY A 91 -10.19 6.44 2.10
CA GLY A 91 -10.93 6.10 3.31
C GLY A 91 -11.88 7.22 3.75
N SER A 92 -11.40 8.47 3.73
CA SER A 92 -12.21 9.65 4.05
C SER A 92 -13.37 9.86 3.09
N PHE A 93 -13.19 9.56 1.81
CA PHE A 93 -14.23 9.67 0.80
C PHE A 93 -15.27 8.55 0.90
N ALA A 94 -14.81 7.30 1.05
CA ALA A 94 -15.67 6.15 1.29
C ALA A 94 -16.53 6.36 2.55
N TRP A 95 -15.91 6.88 3.62
CA TRP A 95 -16.59 7.30 4.83
C TRP A 95 -17.67 8.34 4.58
N LYS A 96 -17.35 9.45 3.87
CA LYS A 96 -18.35 10.50 3.55
C LYS A 96 -19.54 9.95 2.76
N GLN A 97 -19.31 9.04 1.81
CA GLN A 97 -20.41 8.40 1.07
C GLN A 97 -21.24 7.49 1.96
N LEU A 98 -20.60 6.62 2.76
CA LEU A 98 -21.30 5.74 3.69
C LEU A 98 -22.14 6.54 4.69
N HIS A 99 -21.64 7.66 5.22
CA HIS A 99 -22.42 8.54 6.10
C HIS A 99 -23.61 9.17 5.39
N ALA A 100 -23.44 9.60 4.13
CA ALA A 100 -24.51 10.20 3.34
C ALA A 100 -25.60 9.18 2.95
N VAL A 101 -25.23 7.90 2.80
CA VAL A 101 -26.14 6.82 2.36
C VAL A 101 -26.78 6.09 3.55
N CYS A 102 -26.02 5.83 4.61
CA CYS A 102 -26.44 4.93 5.68
C CYS A 102 -27.00 5.62 6.93
N GLY A 103 -26.79 6.93 7.11
CA GLY A 103 -27.35 7.68 8.24
C GLY A 103 -27.05 7.04 9.62
N PHE A 104 -25.94 7.45 10.24
CA PHE A 104 -25.46 7.13 11.61
C PHE A 104 -24.62 5.84 11.85
N ASP A 105 -23.40 6.08 12.35
CA ASP A 105 -22.66 5.43 13.46
C ASP A 105 -22.41 3.91 13.47
N TYR A 106 -21.76 3.35 12.45
CA TYR A 106 -21.26 1.97 12.55
C TYR A 106 -19.76 1.75 12.26
N PHE A 107 -19.01 2.79 11.93
CA PHE A 107 -17.55 2.67 11.82
C PHE A 107 -16.88 3.69 12.75
N PRO A 108 -15.74 3.37 13.37
CA PRO A 108 -14.95 4.37 14.09
C PRO A 108 -14.35 5.37 13.08
N GLU A 109 -14.23 6.65 13.46
CA GLU A 109 -13.52 7.65 12.63
C GLU A 109 -12.15 7.08 12.20
N PRO A 110 -11.69 7.36 10.97
CA PRO A 110 -10.31 7.07 10.58
C PRO A 110 -9.38 7.65 11.63
N ILE A 111 -8.51 6.81 12.20
CA ILE A 111 -7.62 7.18 13.29
C ILE A 111 -6.84 8.44 12.87
N LYS A 112 -7.17 9.58 13.49
CA LYS A 112 -6.35 10.80 13.43
C LYS A 112 -5.14 10.57 14.33
N GLY A 113 -4.21 9.75 13.87
CA GLY A 113 -2.98 9.40 14.57
C GLY A 113 -1.79 9.76 13.73
N GLU A 114 -0.87 10.52 14.31
CA GLU A 114 0.44 10.86 13.76
C GLU A 114 1.14 9.60 13.26
N TYR A 115 1.48 9.59 11.97
CA TYR A 115 2.40 8.65 11.35
C TYR A 115 3.81 9.22 11.42
#